data_AF-A0A933IEZ3-F1
#
_entry.id   AF-A0A933IEZ3-F1
#
_cell.length_a   1.000
_cell.length_b   1.000
_cell.length_c   1.000
_cell.angle_alpha   90.00
_cell.angle_beta   90.00
_cell.angle_gamma   90.00
#
_symmetry.space_group_name_H-M   'P 1'
#
loop_
_entity.id
_entity.type
_entity.pdbx_description
1 polymer ?
#
loop_
_entity_poly.entity_id
_entity_poly.type
_entity_poly.pdbx_seq_one_letter_code
_entity_poly.pdbx_strand_id
1 'polypeptide(L)'
;MDTLRRQIQAFLSLPKEARTRQRREAVLQALGVPHPSRFIEEVWTGTWEAGIDRLLDPANTRIRPLEPTDFHFKWALEAFNGLPAPVRARLFALKIEANGLRGPILALLDAAGLFTHAFEVLDLVALSKVHAEAAATLRIRDGRTCQVEVSHFAPAAAELYAGAARLFQLRTSTTHVHRLASGDQILLEIPLDGTHLDAEDLLPADVEPLWPKAIRGAARHDALGDVLGTILRDPHYVLTRSGEVASIHNYELFHDIGGFRFGFVEPIFLSLWRRLCSPDPSEGRVLLQRMFEEYRAAYIEKRREIQARWGELEAHLTAHQQTIQEYLQGQQEWPDAVAAVRERALRDPAGWMQTLLEAYRDSYPDLPRA
;
A
#
# COMPACT_ATOMS: atom_id res chain seq x y z
N MET A 1 -3.35 3.17 32.24
CA MET A 1 -2.62 3.82 31.13
C MET A 1 -2.16 5.24 31.49
N ASP A 2 -2.93 6.00 32.26
CA ASP A 2 -2.61 7.40 32.60
C ASP A 2 -1.26 7.65 33.28
N THR A 3 -0.77 6.72 34.10
CA THR A 3 0.56 6.85 34.72
C THR A 3 1.68 6.70 33.69
N LEU A 4 1.58 5.73 32.78
CA LEU A 4 2.55 5.55 31.69
C LEU A 4 2.56 6.75 30.74
N ARG A 5 1.38 7.26 30.37
CA ARG A 5 1.26 8.44 29.51
C ARG A 5 1.93 9.66 30.14
N ARG A 6 1.73 9.89 31.43
CA ARG A 6 2.40 10.97 32.19
C ARG A 6 3.92 10.79 32.25
N GLN A 7 4.40 9.56 32.44
CA GLN A 7 5.84 9.27 32.46
C GLN A 7 6.50 9.54 31.10
N ILE A 8 5.85 9.10 30.01
CA ILE A 8 6.29 9.38 28.63
C ILE A 8 6.29 10.89 28.37
N GLN A 9 5.21 11.61 28.71
CA GLN A 9 5.13 13.06 28.54
C GLN A 9 6.21 13.80 29.33
N ALA A 10 6.45 13.43 30.59
CA ALA A 10 7.49 14.03 31.43
C ALA A 10 8.90 13.75 30.89
N PHE A 11 9.12 12.61 30.25
CA PHE A 11 10.37 12.31 29.57
C PHE A 11 10.55 13.14 28.30
N LEU A 12 9.51 13.24 27.47
CA LEU A 12 9.56 13.96 26.19
C LEU A 12 9.56 15.49 26.36
N SER A 13 9.06 16.02 27.48
CA SER A 13 9.15 17.45 27.80
C SER A 13 10.59 17.92 28.09
N LEU A 14 11.52 16.98 28.31
CA LEU A 14 12.93 17.31 28.48
C LEU A 14 13.57 17.64 27.12
N PRO A 15 14.52 18.60 27.08
CA PRO A 15 15.37 18.80 25.91
C PRO A 15 16.16 17.53 25.61
N LYS A 16 16.53 17.32 24.35
CA LYS A 16 17.14 16.07 23.85
C LYS A 16 18.38 15.67 24.66
N GLU A 17 19.20 16.65 25.04
CA GLU A 17 20.45 16.47 25.80
C GLU A 17 20.19 16.00 27.24
N ALA A 18 19.00 16.29 27.79
CA ALA A 18 18.58 15.88 29.13
C ALA A 18 17.85 14.53 29.15
N ARG A 19 17.58 13.92 27.99
CA ARG A 19 16.99 12.58 27.86
C ARG A 19 18.06 11.51 27.99
N THR A 20 18.66 11.44 29.18
CA THR A 20 19.75 10.51 29.47
C THR A 20 19.30 9.05 29.32
N ARG A 21 20.27 8.17 29.06
CA ARG A 21 20.04 6.72 28.96
C ARG A 21 19.24 6.16 30.14
N GLN A 22 19.61 6.52 31.37
CA GLN A 22 18.90 6.07 32.57
C GLN A 22 17.40 6.46 32.58
N ARG A 23 17.07 7.67 32.09
CA ARG A 23 15.68 8.12 31.99
C ARG A 23 14.92 7.35 30.91
N ARG A 24 15.57 7.07 29.78
CA ARG A 24 14.99 6.26 28.70
C ARG A 24 14.72 4.83 29.16
N GLU A 25 15.68 4.22 29.87
CA GLU A 25 15.53 2.89 30.48
C GLU A 25 14.33 2.83 31.44
N ALA A 26 14.15 3.85 32.29
CA ALA A 26 13.01 3.91 33.21
C ALA A 26 11.66 3.94 32.49
N VAL A 27 11.54 4.71 31.39
CA VAL A 27 10.31 4.77 30.59
C VAL A 27 10.05 3.45 29.86
N LEU A 28 11.08 2.86 29.26
CA LEU A 28 10.99 1.55 28.59
C LEU A 28 10.63 0.44 29.58
N GLN A 29 11.16 0.48 30.81
CA GLN A 29 10.80 -0.45 31.86
C GLN A 29 9.32 -0.29 32.26
N ALA A 30 8.85 0.95 32.41
CA ALA A 30 7.44 1.22 32.71
C ALA A 30 6.49 0.77 31.59
N LEU A 31 6.94 0.83 30.34
CA LEU A 31 6.22 0.31 29.18
C LEU A 31 6.13 -1.24 29.21
N GLY A 32 7.12 -1.90 29.81
CA GLY A 32 7.20 -3.35 29.98
C GLY A 32 8.32 -4.02 29.18
N VAL A 33 9.31 -3.26 28.70
CA VAL A 33 10.49 -3.80 28.01
C VAL A 33 11.33 -4.63 29.00
N PRO A 34 11.59 -5.93 28.75
CA PRO A 34 12.25 -6.81 29.72
C PRO A 34 13.70 -6.42 30.05
N HIS A 35 14.45 -5.96 29.04
CA HIS A 35 15.85 -5.56 29.17
C HIS A 35 16.10 -4.22 28.47
N PRO A 36 15.68 -3.09 29.08
CA PRO A 36 15.76 -1.77 28.45
C PRO A 36 17.17 -1.38 28.01
N SER A 37 18.19 -1.67 28.82
CA SER A 37 19.59 -1.39 28.49
C SER A 37 20.03 -2.12 27.23
N ARG A 38 19.69 -3.41 27.12
CA ARG A 38 20.03 -4.22 25.94
C ARG A 38 19.30 -3.71 24.69
N PHE A 39 18.04 -3.34 24.81
CA PHE A 39 17.26 -2.79 23.70
C PHE A 39 17.85 -1.47 23.17
N ILE A 40 18.31 -0.58 24.08
CA ILE A 40 19.01 0.66 23.69
C ILE A 40 20.36 0.33 23.02
N GLU A 41 21.07 -0.69 23.50
CA GLU A 41 22.35 -1.14 22.94
C GLU A 41 22.21 -2.10 21.76
N GLU A 42 21.00 -2.44 21.32
CA GLU A 42 20.83 -3.44 20.26
C GLU A 42 21.24 -2.89 18.89
N VAL A 43 21.08 -1.58 18.73
CA VAL A 43 21.55 -0.83 17.57
C VAL A 43 22.49 0.27 18.06
N TRP A 44 23.79 0.08 17.88
CA TRP A 44 24.85 0.98 18.39
C TRP A 44 24.95 2.27 17.58
N THR A 45 23.92 3.12 17.62
CA THR A 45 23.94 4.44 16.99
C THR A 45 23.16 5.49 17.78
N GLY A 46 23.61 6.74 17.72
CA GLY A 46 22.82 7.87 18.23
C GLY A 46 21.51 8.11 17.46
N THR A 47 21.39 7.58 16.24
CA THR A 47 20.13 7.60 15.47
C THR A 47 19.08 6.67 16.06
N TRP A 48 19.49 5.54 16.64
CA TRP A 48 18.58 4.60 17.30
C TRP A 48 17.95 5.21 18.56
N GLU A 49 18.72 5.91 19.39
CA GLU A 49 18.15 6.59 20.57
C GLU A 49 17.09 7.63 20.19
N ALA A 50 17.34 8.40 19.12
CA ALA A 50 16.36 9.33 18.57
C ALA A 50 15.14 8.58 17.99
N GLY A 51 15.37 7.43 17.37
CA GLY A 51 14.31 6.51 16.95
C GLY A 51 13.43 6.05 18.10
N ILE A 52 14.02 5.63 19.23
CA ILE A 52 13.28 5.25 20.44
C ILE A 52 12.45 6.42 20.96
N ASP A 53 13.00 7.63 21.00
CA ASP A 53 12.24 8.82 21.41
C ASP A 53 11.02 9.05 20.50
N ARG A 54 11.16 8.88 19.17
CA ARG A 54 10.04 8.95 18.22
C ARG A 54 9.01 7.84 18.44
N LEU A 55 9.45 6.62 18.74
CA LEU A 55 8.55 5.50 19.06
C LEU A 55 7.75 5.79 20.33
N LEU A 56 8.39 6.35 21.36
CA LEU A 56 7.78 6.70 22.63
C LEU A 56 6.83 7.89 22.50
N ASP A 57 7.06 8.81 21.57
CA ASP A 57 6.22 9.97 21.33
C ASP A 57 4.82 9.57 20.84
N PRO A 58 3.74 9.78 21.63
CA PRO A 58 2.39 9.49 21.19
C PRO A 58 1.92 10.40 20.06
N ALA A 59 2.47 11.61 19.92
CA ALA A 59 2.11 12.54 18.83
C ALA A 59 2.73 12.13 17.50
N ASN A 60 3.82 11.36 17.52
CA ASN A 60 4.42 10.81 16.32
C ASN A 60 3.75 9.48 15.95
N THR A 61 3.13 9.38 14.80
CA THR A 61 2.39 8.18 14.37
C THR A 61 3.25 7.18 13.61
N ARG A 62 4.50 7.52 13.28
CA ARG A 62 5.46 6.60 12.64
C ARG A 62 5.80 5.47 13.60
N ILE A 63 5.75 4.25 13.08
CA ILE A 63 6.11 3.04 13.82
C ILE A 63 7.53 2.58 13.50
N ARG A 64 8.05 2.96 12.33
CA ARG A 64 9.43 2.66 11.98
C ARG A 64 10.37 3.46 12.88
N PRO A 65 11.29 2.80 13.60
CA PRO A 65 12.22 3.51 14.46
C PRO A 65 13.26 4.32 13.67
N LEU A 66 13.65 3.82 12.50
CA LEU A 66 14.61 4.39 11.55
C LEU A 66 14.00 4.38 10.14
N GLU A 67 14.50 5.23 9.25
CA GLU A 67 14.01 5.27 7.87
C GLU A 67 14.66 4.15 7.02
N PRO A 68 14.03 3.68 5.94
CA PRO A 68 14.62 2.63 5.09
C PRO A 68 16.00 2.96 4.49
N THR A 69 16.34 4.25 4.42
CA THR A 69 17.65 4.74 3.95
C THR A 69 18.75 4.63 5.01
N ASP A 70 18.40 4.43 6.28
CA ASP A 70 19.37 4.24 7.34
C ASP A 70 20.04 2.87 7.22
N PHE A 71 21.38 2.83 7.27
CA PHE A 71 22.14 1.58 7.21
C PHE A 71 21.69 0.55 8.26
N HIS A 72 21.27 1.02 9.44
CA HIS A 72 20.86 0.15 10.54
C HIS A 72 19.35 -0.15 10.58
N PHE A 73 18.60 0.22 9.54
CA PHE A 73 17.15 0.08 9.47
C PHE A 73 16.67 -1.33 9.80
N LYS A 74 17.27 -2.37 9.18
CA LYS A 74 16.85 -3.76 9.40
C LYS A 74 17.06 -4.22 10.85
N TRP A 75 18.20 -3.91 11.45
CA TRP A 75 18.45 -4.23 12.86
C TRP A 75 17.50 -3.50 13.81
N ALA A 76 17.21 -2.22 13.54
CA ALA A 76 16.24 -1.46 14.32
C ALA A 76 14.82 -2.04 14.23
N LEU A 77 14.44 -2.51 13.05
CA LEU A 77 13.16 -3.19 12.82
C LEU A 77 13.09 -4.53 13.54
N GLU A 78 14.15 -5.33 13.47
CA GLU A 78 14.28 -6.60 14.20
C GLU A 78 14.25 -6.39 15.72
N ALA A 79 14.97 -5.40 16.24
CA ALA A 79 14.96 -5.06 17.66
C ALA A 79 13.56 -4.67 18.14
N PHE A 80 12.84 -3.83 17.38
CA PHE A 80 11.45 -3.48 17.70
C PHE A 80 10.52 -4.71 17.66
N ASN A 81 10.61 -5.52 16.60
CA ASN A 81 9.82 -6.74 16.45
C ASN A 81 10.22 -7.87 17.41
N GLY A 82 11.37 -7.76 18.08
CA GLY A 82 11.81 -8.65 19.16
C GLY A 82 11.19 -8.34 20.53
N LEU A 83 10.57 -7.15 20.70
CA LEU A 83 9.87 -6.80 21.94
C LEU A 83 8.67 -7.73 22.22
N PRO A 84 8.20 -7.89 23.46
CA PRO A 84 6.95 -8.62 23.71
C PRO A 84 5.75 -7.93 23.04
N ALA A 85 4.84 -8.68 22.42
CA ALA A 85 3.63 -8.13 21.77
C ALA A 85 2.83 -7.15 22.65
N PRO A 86 2.62 -7.39 23.97
CA PRO A 86 1.94 -6.43 24.83
C PRO A 86 2.62 -5.06 24.93
N VAL A 87 3.96 -4.99 24.80
CA VAL A 87 4.73 -3.74 24.79
C VAL A 87 4.44 -2.97 23.50
N ARG A 88 4.49 -3.65 22.35
CA ARG A 88 4.22 -3.05 21.04
C ARG A 88 2.77 -2.59 20.91
N ALA A 89 1.83 -3.41 21.38
CA ALA A 89 0.41 -3.07 21.44
C ALA A 89 0.15 -1.81 22.28
N ARG A 90 0.80 -1.67 23.44
CA ARG A 90 0.70 -0.46 24.29
C ARG A 90 1.24 0.78 23.59
N LEU A 91 2.37 0.68 22.88
CA LEU A 91 2.90 1.80 22.10
C LEU A 91 1.90 2.27 21.05
N PHE A 92 1.29 1.33 20.32
CA PHE A 92 0.29 1.70 19.32
C PHE A 92 -0.98 2.29 19.94
N ALA A 93 -1.47 1.71 21.04
CA ALA A 93 -2.65 2.21 21.74
C ALA A 93 -2.46 3.68 22.20
N LEU A 94 -1.28 4.04 22.70
CA LEU A 94 -0.96 5.43 23.06
C LEU A 94 -1.02 6.37 21.84
N LYS A 95 -0.50 5.93 20.69
CA LYS A 95 -0.56 6.70 19.44
C LYS A 95 -2.00 6.82 18.90
N ILE A 96 -2.81 5.76 19.00
CA ILE A 96 -4.23 5.79 18.64
C ILE A 96 -4.97 6.84 19.46
N GLU A 97 -4.79 6.84 20.78
CA GLU A 97 -5.45 7.79 21.68
C GLU A 97 -5.00 9.23 21.46
N ALA A 98 -3.69 9.45 21.27
CA ALA A 98 -3.14 10.79 21.11
C ALA A 98 -3.56 11.46 19.78
N ASN A 99 -3.81 10.66 18.73
CA ASN A 99 -4.09 11.16 17.38
C ASN A 99 -5.55 10.97 16.93
N GLY A 100 -6.43 10.52 17.83
CA GLY A 100 -7.85 10.33 17.52
C GLY A 100 -8.13 9.21 16.51
N LEU A 101 -7.24 8.22 16.36
CA LEU A 101 -7.35 7.17 15.34
C LEU A 101 -8.44 6.13 15.64
N ARG A 102 -9.03 6.14 16.84
CA ARG A 102 -10.03 5.15 17.24
C ARG A 102 -11.26 5.18 16.34
N GLY A 103 -11.80 6.37 16.07
CA GLY A 103 -12.95 6.55 15.16
C GLY A 103 -12.64 6.10 13.72
N PRO A 104 -11.54 6.60 13.11
CA PRO A 104 -11.04 6.14 11.82
C PRO A 104 -10.90 4.62 11.69
N ILE A 105 -10.28 3.95 12.68
CA ILE A 105 -10.12 2.50 12.68
C ILE A 105 -11.49 1.79 12.75
N LEU A 106 -12.42 2.26 13.59
CA LEU A 106 -13.77 1.69 13.66
C LEU A 106 -14.53 1.85 12.33
N ALA A 107 -14.48 3.03 11.72
CA ALA A 107 -15.10 3.29 10.43
C ALA A 107 -14.51 2.41 9.32
N LEU A 108 -13.18 2.20 9.35
CA LEU A 108 -12.48 1.31 8.44
C LEU A 108 -12.94 -0.15 8.60
N LEU A 109 -13.06 -0.63 9.84
CA LEU A 109 -13.55 -1.97 10.14
C LEU A 109 -15.00 -2.15 9.67
N ASP A 110 -15.87 -1.19 9.93
CA ASP A 110 -17.26 -1.20 9.47
C ASP A 110 -17.33 -1.25 7.93
N ALA A 111 -16.52 -0.45 7.23
CA ALA A 111 -16.43 -0.45 5.77
C ALA A 111 -15.89 -1.77 5.19
N ALA A 112 -15.10 -2.53 5.97
CA ALA A 112 -14.66 -3.87 5.63
C ALA A 112 -15.67 -4.97 6.01
N GLY A 113 -16.85 -4.62 6.52
CA GLY A 113 -17.86 -5.58 6.99
C GLY A 113 -17.53 -6.22 8.34
N LEU A 114 -16.56 -5.67 9.08
CA LEU A 114 -16.16 -6.10 10.42
C LEU A 114 -16.83 -5.23 11.50
N PHE A 115 -18.16 -5.14 11.43
CA PHE A 115 -18.96 -4.24 12.25
C PHE A 115 -18.67 -4.37 13.75
N THR A 116 -18.18 -3.29 14.37
CA THR A 116 -17.86 -3.27 15.80
C THR A 116 -17.85 -1.84 16.36
N HIS A 117 -18.13 -1.68 17.65
CA HIS A 117 -18.01 -0.39 18.36
C HIS A 117 -16.74 -0.29 19.22
N ALA A 118 -15.95 -1.37 19.29
CA ALA A 118 -14.71 -1.40 20.05
C ALA A 118 -13.73 -2.44 19.49
N PHE A 119 -12.45 -2.18 19.71
CA PHE A 119 -11.36 -3.11 19.43
C PHE A 119 -10.27 -3.00 20.51
N GLU A 120 -9.45 -4.03 20.62
CA GLU A 120 -8.23 -4.08 21.43
C GLU A 120 -7.04 -4.33 20.51
N VAL A 121 -5.93 -3.61 20.71
CA VAL A 121 -4.68 -3.90 20.00
C VAL A 121 -4.00 -5.07 20.70
N LEU A 122 -3.74 -6.16 19.98
CA LEU A 122 -3.03 -7.33 20.49
C LEU A 122 -1.54 -7.26 20.24
N ASP A 123 -1.19 -6.73 19.07
CA ASP A 123 0.18 -6.63 18.62
C ASP A 123 0.31 -5.53 17.57
N LEU A 124 1.54 -5.07 17.37
CA LEU A 124 1.96 -4.18 16.32
C LEU A 124 3.32 -4.65 15.82
N VAL A 125 3.45 -4.89 14.52
CA VAL A 125 4.71 -5.31 13.88
C VAL A 125 5.16 -4.21 12.93
N ALA A 126 6.42 -3.79 13.01
CA ALA A 126 7.03 -2.90 12.03
C ALA A 126 7.40 -3.68 10.76
N LEU A 127 7.09 -3.12 9.59
CA LEU A 127 7.27 -3.74 8.29
C LEU A 127 8.39 -3.03 7.50
N SER A 128 9.18 -3.83 6.77
CA SER A 128 10.25 -3.35 5.90
C SER A 128 9.78 -2.87 4.53
N LYS A 129 8.48 -3.01 4.23
CA LYS A 129 7.88 -2.70 2.92
C LYS A 129 7.67 -1.20 2.76
N VAL A 130 8.14 -0.54 1.71
CA VAL A 130 7.95 0.93 1.53
C VAL A 130 6.49 1.37 1.73
N HIS A 131 5.57 0.57 1.20
CA HIS A 131 4.13 0.78 1.10
C HIS A 131 3.32 0.61 2.39
N ALA A 132 3.87 -0.08 3.41
CA ALA A 132 3.23 -0.28 4.71
C ALA A 132 4.30 -0.20 5.81
N GLU A 133 4.13 0.68 6.79
CA GLU A 133 5.09 0.86 7.89
C GLU A 133 4.92 -0.15 9.00
N ALA A 134 3.68 -0.54 9.27
CA ALA A 134 3.37 -1.46 10.33
C ALA A 134 2.04 -2.17 10.08
N ALA A 135 1.88 -3.33 10.69
CA ALA A 135 0.62 -4.06 10.78
C ALA A 135 0.24 -4.23 12.26
N ALA A 136 -0.94 -3.73 12.62
CA ALA A 136 -1.54 -3.93 13.92
C ALA A 136 -2.50 -5.11 13.88
N THR A 137 -2.38 -6.04 14.82
CA THR A 137 -3.38 -7.09 15.02
C THR A 137 -4.38 -6.60 16.04
N LEU A 138 -5.65 -6.49 15.65
CA LEU A 138 -6.75 -6.06 16.49
C LEU A 138 -7.63 -7.25 16.87
N ARG A 139 -8.15 -7.26 18.09
CA ARG A 139 -9.26 -8.12 18.52
C ARG A 139 -10.53 -7.28 18.54
N ILE A 140 -11.55 -7.71 17.81
CA ILE A 140 -12.88 -7.10 17.87
C ILE A 140 -13.75 -7.84 18.91
N ARG A 141 -14.89 -7.25 19.28
CA ARG A 141 -15.68 -7.68 20.47
C ARG A 141 -16.15 -9.13 20.44
N ASP A 142 -16.37 -9.70 19.25
CA ASP A 142 -16.78 -11.10 19.09
C ASP A 142 -15.61 -12.11 19.20
N GLY A 143 -14.41 -11.64 19.53
CA GLY A 143 -13.22 -12.45 19.70
C GLY A 143 -12.45 -12.70 18.39
N ARG A 144 -12.99 -12.30 17.23
CA ARG A 144 -12.25 -12.36 15.97
C ARG A 144 -11.07 -11.39 15.98
N THR A 145 -10.05 -11.76 15.23
CA THR A 145 -8.88 -10.92 15.00
C THR A 145 -8.85 -10.45 13.57
N CYS A 146 -8.41 -9.22 13.35
CA CYS A 146 -8.16 -8.67 12.01
C CYS A 146 -6.86 -7.86 12.03
N GLN A 147 -6.25 -7.68 10.85
CA GLN A 147 -5.10 -6.81 10.70
C GLN A 147 -5.52 -5.44 10.17
N VAL A 148 -4.83 -4.41 10.64
CA VAL A 148 -4.89 -3.05 10.09
C VAL A 148 -3.45 -2.64 9.77
N GLU A 149 -3.17 -2.34 8.51
CA GLU A 149 -1.90 -1.77 8.11
C GLU A 149 -1.93 -0.25 8.24
N VAL A 150 -0.77 0.31 8.59
CA VAL A 150 -0.55 1.75 8.75
C VAL A 150 0.56 2.16 7.79
N SER A 151 0.31 3.20 7.01
CA SER A 151 1.28 3.77 6.09
C SER A 151 1.20 5.29 6.07
N HIS A 152 2.32 5.96 5.87
CA HIS A 152 2.36 7.38 5.55
C HIS A 152 2.91 7.61 4.13
N PHE A 153 3.04 6.55 3.34
CA PHE A 153 3.49 6.63 1.97
C PHE A 153 2.31 7.02 1.06
N ALA A 154 2.34 8.25 0.54
CA ALA A 154 1.34 8.84 -0.35
C ALA A 154 -0.15 8.49 -0.08
N PRO A 155 -0.70 8.77 1.13
CA PRO A 155 -2.11 8.48 1.42
C PRO A 155 -3.10 9.11 0.44
N ALA A 156 -2.82 10.34 -0.02
CA ALA A 156 -3.61 11.04 -1.04
C ALA A 156 -3.76 10.24 -2.34
N ALA A 157 -2.70 9.59 -2.83
CA ALA A 157 -2.75 8.78 -4.04
C ALA A 157 -3.63 7.54 -3.84
N ALA A 158 -3.53 6.88 -2.68
CA ALA A 158 -4.36 5.74 -2.33
C ALA A 158 -5.86 6.10 -2.38
N GLU A 159 -6.24 7.24 -1.80
CA GLU A 159 -7.62 7.75 -1.80
C GLU A 159 -8.11 8.09 -3.21
N LEU A 160 -7.29 8.81 -3.99
CA LEU A 160 -7.61 9.20 -5.36
C LEU A 160 -7.85 7.98 -6.25
N TYR A 161 -6.94 6.99 -6.20
CA TYR A 161 -7.07 5.76 -6.98
C TYR A 161 -8.29 4.95 -6.53
N ALA A 162 -8.48 4.74 -5.22
CA ALA A 162 -9.62 3.98 -4.71
C ALA A 162 -10.97 4.63 -5.08
N GLY A 163 -11.04 5.96 -5.06
CA GLY A 163 -12.20 6.72 -5.54
C GLY A 163 -12.48 6.49 -7.02
N ALA A 164 -11.46 6.61 -7.87
CA ALA A 164 -11.58 6.35 -9.30
C ALA A 164 -11.95 4.89 -9.62
N ALA A 165 -11.33 3.93 -8.93
CA ALA A 165 -11.61 2.50 -9.06
C ALA A 165 -13.08 2.17 -8.77
N ARG A 166 -13.67 2.77 -7.72
CA ARG A 166 -15.08 2.61 -7.37
C ARG A 166 -16.03 3.05 -8.49
N LEU A 167 -15.71 4.14 -9.21
CA LEU A 167 -16.53 4.59 -10.36
C LEU A 167 -16.66 3.48 -11.41
N PHE A 168 -15.61 2.70 -11.63
CA PHE A 168 -15.52 1.65 -12.65
C PHE A 168 -15.72 0.23 -12.11
N GLN A 169 -16.25 0.12 -10.89
CA GLN A 169 -16.54 -1.16 -10.20
C GLN A 169 -15.29 -2.05 -10.09
N LEU A 170 -14.13 -1.44 -9.87
CA LEU A 170 -12.87 -2.13 -9.66
C LEU A 170 -12.59 -2.26 -8.16
N ARG A 171 -12.18 -3.46 -7.74
CA ARG A 171 -11.93 -3.76 -6.32
C ARG A 171 -10.57 -3.20 -5.91
N THR A 172 -10.52 -2.54 -4.77
CA THR A 172 -9.27 -2.16 -4.10
C THR A 172 -9.33 -2.65 -2.66
N SER A 173 -8.22 -2.56 -1.93
CA SER A 173 -8.25 -2.68 -0.47
C SER A 173 -9.23 -1.66 0.14
N THR A 174 -9.82 -2.03 1.27
CA THR A 174 -10.58 -1.07 2.07
C THR A 174 -9.58 -0.17 2.78
N THR A 175 -9.59 1.12 2.46
CA THR A 175 -8.65 2.12 2.98
C THR A 175 -9.38 3.30 3.62
N HIS A 176 -8.67 3.98 4.52
CA HIS A 176 -9.11 5.24 5.12
C HIS A 176 -7.91 6.17 5.29
N VAL A 177 -8.01 7.41 4.79
CA VAL A 177 -7.00 8.45 5.00
C VAL A 177 -7.44 9.34 6.15
N HIS A 178 -6.62 9.38 7.20
CA HIS A 178 -6.82 10.24 8.35
C HIS A 178 -5.82 11.39 8.32
N ARG A 179 -6.31 12.63 8.44
CA ARG A 179 -5.46 13.83 8.56
C ARG A 179 -5.23 14.16 10.03
N LEU A 180 -3.97 14.24 10.42
CA LEU A 180 -3.54 14.64 11.76
C LEU A 180 -3.70 16.15 11.97
N ALA A 181 -3.70 16.55 13.24
CA ALA A 181 -3.68 17.96 13.61
C ALA A 181 -2.42 18.70 13.13
N SER A 182 -1.30 17.97 12.91
CA SER A 182 -0.08 18.53 12.29
C SER A 182 -0.24 18.86 10.80
N GLY A 183 -1.30 18.35 10.16
CA GLY A 183 -1.50 18.40 8.71
C GLY A 183 -1.04 17.14 7.97
N ASP A 184 -0.20 16.31 8.61
CA ASP A 184 0.26 15.02 8.06
C ASP A 184 -0.91 14.06 7.84
N GLN A 185 -0.73 13.14 6.88
CA GLN A 185 -1.73 12.13 6.56
C GLN A 185 -1.24 10.73 6.94
N ILE A 186 -2.20 9.89 7.34
CA ILE A 186 -2.00 8.48 7.60
C ILE A 186 -2.99 7.70 6.77
N LEU A 187 -2.50 6.70 6.04
CA LEU A 187 -3.30 5.68 5.42
C LEU A 187 -3.47 4.51 6.39
N LEU A 188 -4.72 4.16 6.65
CA LEU A 188 -5.11 2.93 7.33
C LEU A 188 -5.72 1.98 6.30
N GLU A 189 -5.32 0.72 6.31
CA GLU A 189 -5.75 -0.27 5.33
C GLU A 189 -6.14 -1.59 6.01
N ILE A 190 -7.21 -2.23 5.53
CA ILE A 190 -7.49 -3.64 5.83
C ILE A 190 -6.88 -4.47 4.69
N PRO A 191 -5.80 -5.25 4.96
CA PRO A 191 -5.21 -6.12 3.95
C PRO A 191 -6.26 -7.09 3.42
N LEU A 192 -6.25 -7.31 2.10
CA LEU A 192 -7.12 -8.28 1.46
C LEU A 192 -6.62 -9.70 1.71
N ASP A 193 -7.54 -10.60 2.07
CA ASP A 193 -7.27 -12.04 2.12
C ASP A 193 -7.30 -12.60 0.70
N GLY A 194 -6.16 -13.12 0.26
CA GLY A 194 -6.01 -13.66 -1.08
C GLY A 194 -4.55 -13.93 -1.43
N THR A 195 -4.35 -14.26 -2.70
CA THR A 195 -3.06 -14.64 -3.23
C THR A 195 -2.48 -13.48 -4.05
N HIS A 196 -1.27 -13.06 -3.70
CA HIS A 196 -0.52 -12.06 -4.45
C HIS A 196 -0.07 -12.64 -5.80
N LEU A 197 -0.49 -12.03 -6.91
CA LEU A 197 -0.21 -12.53 -8.25
C LEU A 197 1.24 -12.28 -8.71
N ASP A 198 1.94 -11.39 -8.02
CA ASP A 198 3.35 -11.01 -8.20
C ASP A 198 4.30 -11.78 -7.26
N ALA A 199 3.78 -12.45 -6.22
CA ALA A 199 4.60 -13.09 -5.18
C ALA A 199 5.54 -14.16 -5.75
N GLU A 200 6.83 -14.10 -5.43
CA GLU A 200 7.84 -15.05 -5.94
C GLU A 200 7.46 -16.51 -5.68
N ASP A 201 6.87 -16.80 -4.53
CA ASP A 201 6.45 -18.13 -4.06
C ASP A 201 5.05 -18.57 -4.51
N LEU A 202 4.38 -17.79 -5.38
CA LEU A 202 3.07 -18.15 -5.93
C LEU A 202 3.10 -19.49 -6.67
N LEU A 203 2.31 -20.45 -6.18
CA LEU A 203 2.25 -21.81 -6.73
C LEU A 203 1.34 -21.86 -7.96
N PRO A 204 1.66 -22.67 -8.98
CA PRO A 204 0.80 -22.84 -10.16
C PRO A 204 -0.64 -23.23 -9.81
N ALA A 205 -0.82 -24.11 -8.82
CA ALA A 205 -2.13 -24.59 -8.37
C ALA A 205 -3.05 -23.48 -7.81
N ASP A 206 -2.47 -22.39 -7.30
CA ASP A 206 -3.24 -21.27 -6.74
C ASP A 206 -3.90 -20.42 -7.84
N VAL A 207 -3.35 -20.44 -9.06
CA VAL A 207 -3.78 -19.58 -10.16
C VAL A 207 -4.32 -20.35 -11.36
N GLU A 208 -3.87 -21.57 -11.62
CA GLU A 208 -4.28 -22.37 -12.78
C GLU A 208 -5.82 -22.41 -13.00
N PRO A 209 -6.67 -22.67 -11.99
CA PRO A 209 -8.13 -22.67 -12.21
C PRO A 209 -8.72 -21.27 -12.41
N LEU A 210 -7.99 -20.21 -12.03
CA LEU A 210 -8.48 -18.84 -11.95
C LEU A 210 -7.75 -17.88 -12.89
N TRP A 211 -6.76 -18.34 -13.66
CA TRP A 211 -5.93 -17.48 -14.49
C TRP A 211 -6.75 -16.58 -15.43
N PRO A 212 -7.88 -17.02 -16.05
CA PRO A 212 -8.64 -16.12 -16.91
C PRO A 212 -9.25 -14.95 -16.13
N LYS A 213 -9.67 -15.18 -14.87
CA LYS A 213 -10.18 -14.12 -14.00
C LYS A 213 -9.05 -13.20 -13.53
N ALA A 214 -7.90 -13.77 -13.15
CA ALA A 214 -6.71 -13.04 -12.73
C ALA A 214 -6.26 -12.05 -13.82
N ILE A 215 -6.12 -12.54 -15.05
CA ILE A 215 -5.68 -11.73 -16.19
C ILE A 215 -6.69 -10.64 -16.53
N ARG A 216 -7.98 -10.98 -16.67
CA ARG A 216 -9.00 -9.98 -17.00
C ARG A 216 -9.13 -8.91 -15.91
N GLY A 217 -9.05 -9.33 -14.64
CA GLY A 217 -9.14 -8.40 -13.51
C GLY A 217 -7.96 -7.43 -13.47
N ALA A 218 -6.74 -7.94 -13.62
CA ALA A 218 -5.56 -7.10 -13.70
C ALA A 218 -5.57 -6.18 -14.93
N ALA A 219 -5.95 -6.68 -16.11
CA ALA A 219 -6.09 -5.87 -17.32
C ALA A 219 -7.03 -4.65 -17.14
N ARG A 220 -8.10 -4.83 -16.36
CA ARG A 220 -9.05 -3.75 -16.04
C ARG A 220 -8.44 -2.71 -15.10
N HIS A 221 -7.62 -3.14 -14.15
CA HIS A 221 -6.87 -2.22 -13.29
C HIS A 221 -5.73 -1.51 -14.03
N ASP A 222 -5.01 -2.20 -14.89
CA ASP A 222 -3.99 -1.61 -15.77
C ASP A 222 -4.59 -0.55 -16.69
N ALA A 223 -5.80 -0.78 -17.22
CA ALA A 223 -6.52 0.21 -18.01
C ALA A 223 -6.78 1.51 -17.24
N LEU A 224 -7.18 1.42 -15.96
CA LEU A 224 -7.36 2.59 -15.09
C LEU A 224 -6.02 3.21 -14.68
N GLY A 225 -5.03 2.39 -14.32
CA GLY A 225 -3.69 2.84 -13.95
C GLY A 225 -3.02 3.61 -15.07
N ASP A 226 -3.14 3.14 -16.32
CA ASP A 226 -2.65 3.84 -17.51
C ASP A 226 -3.34 5.19 -17.75
N VAL A 227 -4.63 5.31 -17.43
CA VAL A 227 -5.34 6.59 -17.50
C VAL A 227 -4.83 7.55 -16.43
N LEU A 228 -4.71 7.08 -15.19
CA LEU A 228 -4.30 7.90 -14.06
C LEU A 228 -2.80 8.23 -14.04
N GLY A 229 -1.97 7.43 -14.69
CA GLY A 229 -0.52 7.61 -14.68
C GLY A 229 0.19 6.90 -13.54
N THR A 230 -0.17 5.65 -13.26
CA THR A 230 0.54 4.86 -12.27
C THR A 230 1.93 4.46 -12.77
N ILE A 231 2.99 4.81 -12.03
CA ILE A 231 4.38 4.42 -12.40
C ILE A 231 4.64 2.93 -12.15
N LEU A 232 3.97 2.36 -11.14
CA LEU A 232 4.00 0.95 -10.83
C LEU A 232 3.03 0.22 -11.77
N ARG A 233 3.53 -0.16 -12.95
CA ARG A 233 2.90 -1.20 -13.79
C ARG A 233 3.06 -2.62 -13.23
N ASP A 234 3.56 -2.71 -11.99
CA ASP A 234 3.41 -3.88 -11.13
C ASP A 234 2.38 -3.50 -10.06
N PRO A 235 1.08 -3.34 -10.40
CA PRO A 235 0.11 -3.15 -9.35
C PRO A 235 0.15 -4.45 -8.57
N HIS A 236 0.50 -4.35 -7.31
CA HIS A 236 0.40 -5.46 -6.39
C HIS A 236 -1.05 -5.96 -6.47
N TYR A 237 -1.24 -7.11 -7.09
CA TYR A 237 -2.55 -7.65 -7.38
C TYR A 237 -2.84 -8.77 -6.41
N VAL A 238 -3.97 -8.68 -5.73
CA VAL A 238 -4.47 -9.76 -4.89
C VAL A 238 -5.63 -10.42 -5.62
N LEU A 239 -5.49 -11.72 -5.91
CA LEU A 239 -6.58 -12.58 -6.29
C LEU A 239 -7.26 -13.08 -5.02
N THR A 240 -8.46 -12.57 -4.75
CA THR A 240 -9.24 -12.95 -3.57
C THR A 240 -9.75 -14.39 -3.70
N ARG A 241 -10.17 -14.97 -2.58
CA ARG A 241 -10.82 -16.30 -2.57
C ARG A 241 -12.13 -16.34 -3.37
N SER A 242 -12.81 -15.22 -3.57
CA SER A 242 -13.98 -15.11 -4.45
C SER A 242 -13.62 -15.15 -5.94
N GLY A 243 -12.33 -15.07 -6.28
CA GLY A 243 -11.81 -15.00 -7.64
C GLY A 243 -11.90 -13.60 -8.25
N GLU A 244 -12.04 -12.57 -7.42
CA GLU A 244 -11.94 -11.17 -7.83
C GLU A 244 -10.48 -10.72 -7.75
N VAL A 245 -10.08 -9.85 -8.66
CA VAL A 245 -8.76 -9.20 -8.59
C VAL A 245 -8.96 -7.84 -7.96
N ALA A 246 -8.11 -7.54 -6.99
CA ALA A 246 -7.99 -6.22 -6.42
C ALA A 246 -6.59 -5.67 -6.66
N SER A 247 -6.50 -4.39 -6.98
CA SER A 247 -5.23 -3.68 -6.95
C SER A 247 -4.97 -3.09 -5.56
N ILE A 248 -3.74 -3.25 -5.06
CA ILE A 248 -3.26 -2.69 -3.79
C ILE A 248 -2.05 -1.78 -4.04
N HIS A 249 -1.71 -0.93 -3.06
CA HIS A 249 -0.54 -0.05 -3.10
C HIS A 249 -0.45 0.93 -4.30
N ASN A 250 -1.58 1.44 -4.77
CA ASN A 250 -1.66 2.42 -5.87
C ASN A 250 -1.28 3.84 -5.42
N TYR A 251 -0.01 4.03 -5.07
CA TYR A 251 0.49 5.20 -4.34
C TYR A 251 1.20 6.24 -5.20
N GLU A 252 1.38 5.94 -6.47
CA GLU A 252 2.11 6.78 -7.41
C GLU A 252 1.20 7.06 -8.61
N LEU A 253 0.83 8.31 -8.85
CA LEU A 253 -0.16 8.77 -9.83
C LEU A 253 0.37 9.96 -10.64
N PHE A 254 -0.29 10.25 -11.76
CA PHE A 254 -0.02 11.39 -12.64
C PHE A 254 1.37 11.38 -13.31
N HIS A 255 2.06 10.24 -13.33
CA HIS A 255 3.32 10.12 -14.05
C HIS A 255 3.08 10.12 -15.57
N ASP A 256 3.99 10.74 -16.32
CA ASP A 256 3.98 10.63 -17.78
C ASP A 256 4.49 9.25 -18.21
N ILE A 257 3.59 8.38 -18.61
CA ILE A 257 3.90 7.02 -19.08
C ILE A 257 4.54 7.05 -20.49
N GLY A 258 4.40 8.14 -21.25
CA GLY A 258 4.90 8.25 -22.63
C GLY A 258 6.40 8.46 -22.77
N GLY A 259 7.08 8.93 -21.71
CA GLY A 259 8.53 9.19 -21.70
C GLY A 259 9.38 8.10 -21.06
N PHE A 260 8.77 7.22 -20.24
CA PHE A 260 9.48 6.06 -19.71
C PHE A 260 9.58 5.02 -20.81
N ARG A 261 10.82 4.68 -21.21
CA ARG A 261 11.07 3.44 -21.94
C ARG A 261 10.43 2.33 -21.13
N PHE A 262 9.39 1.70 -21.67
CA PHE A 262 8.54 0.67 -21.05
C PHE A 262 9.28 -0.57 -20.52
N GLY A 263 10.62 -0.57 -20.47
CA GLY A 263 11.48 -1.68 -20.10
C GLY A 263 11.67 -1.92 -18.61
N PHE A 264 10.71 -1.52 -17.75
CA PHE A 264 10.83 -1.77 -16.31
C PHE A 264 9.79 -2.74 -15.75
N VAL A 265 8.67 -3.00 -16.42
CA VAL A 265 7.66 -3.87 -15.82
C VAL A 265 7.01 -4.84 -16.79
N GLU A 266 7.14 -6.12 -16.43
CA GLU A 266 6.51 -7.25 -17.09
C GLU A 266 4.98 -7.20 -16.90
N PRO A 267 4.18 -7.30 -17.98
CA PRO A 267 2.75 -7.53 -17.85
C PRO A 267 2.46 -8.77 -16.99
N ILE A 268 1.48 -8.66 -16.10
CA ILE A 268 1.08 -9.78 -15.22
C ILE A 268 0.78 -11.07 -15.99
N PHE A 269 0.22 -10.99 -17.21
CA PHE A 269 -0.07 -12.19 -18.01
C PHE A 269 1.19 -12.93 -18.43
N LEU A 270 2.33 -12.24 -18.64
CA LEU A 270 3.61 -12.87 -18.93
C LEU A 270 4.19 -13.55 -17.69
N SER A 271 4.13 -12.88 -16.54
CA SER A 271 4.55 -13.45 -15.26
C SER A 271 3.76 -14.72 -14.92
N LEU A 272 2.43 -14.66 -15.04
CA LEU A 272 1.55 -15.81 -14.83
C LEU A 272 1.75 -16.91 -15.87
N TRP A 273 1.95 -16.55 -17.14
CA TRP A 273 2.27 -17.52 -18.19
C TRP A 273 3.53 -18.32 -17.84
N ARG A 274 4.63 -17.68 -17.42
CA ARG A 274 5.86 -18.40 -17.06
C ARG A 274 5.67 -19.38 -15.90
N ARG A 275 4.79 -19.05 -14.95
CA ARG A 275 4.46 -19.94 -13.82
C ARG A 275 3.58 -21.12 -14.25
N LEU A 276 2.69 -20.89 -15.21
CA LEU A 276 1.70 -21.87 -15.67
C LEU A 276 2.16 -22.65 -16.92
N CYS A 277 3.27 -22.26 -17.55
CA CYS A 277 3.70 -22.81 -18.82
C CYS A 277 4.05 -24.30 -18.67
N SER A 278 3.45 -25.13 -19.52
CA SER A 278 3.83 -26.52 -19.73
C SER A 278 5.28 -26.61 -20.23
N PRO A 279 6.03 -27.70 -19.93
CA PRO A 279 7.31 -27.98 -20.57
C PRO A 279 7.21 -28.15 -22.09
N ASP A 280 6.01 -28.44 -22.62
CA ASP A 280 5.76 -28.49 -24.07
C ASP A 280 5.70 -27.07 -24.66
N PRO A 281 6.64 -26.70 -25.56
CA PRO A 281 6.68 -25.37 -26.15
C PRO A 281 5.44 -25.00 -26.98
N SER A 282 4.75 -25.99 -27.55
CA SER A 282 3.55 -25.78 -28.36
C SER A 282 2.35 -25.41 -27.50
N GLU A 283 2.14 -26.13 -26.39
CA GLU A 283 1.12 -25.83 -25.39
C GLU A 283 1.38 -24.48 -24.72
N GLY A 284 2.66 -24.20 -24.40
CA GLY A 284 3.08 -22.92 -23.85
C GLY A 284 2.71 -21.73 -24.73
N ARG A 285 2.93 -21.82 -26.04
CA ARG A 285 2.55 -20.77 -27.00
C ARG A 285 1.04 -20.58 -27.11
N VAL A 286 0.27 -21.68 -27.13
CA VAL A 286 -1.19 -21.61 -27.17
C VAL A 286 -1.75 -20.94 -25.90
N LEU A 287 -1.21 -21.28 -24.73
CA LEU A 287 -1.59 -20.64 -23.47
C LEU A 287 -1.26 -19.14 -23.49
N LEU A 288 -0.04 -18.77 -23.91
CA LEU A 288 0.37 -17.38 -24.00
C LEU A 288 -0.56 -16.57 -24.92
N GLN A 289 -0.91 -17.11 -26.09
CA GLN A 289 -1.85 -16.46 -27.02
C GLN A 289 -3.20 -16.22 -26.34
N ARG A 290 -3.76 -17.24 -25.69
CA ARG A 290 -5.06 -17.14 -25.01
C ARG A 290 -5.03 -16.12 -23.87
N MET A 291 -3.99 -16.16 -23.05
CA MET A 291 -3.78 -15.21 -21.96
C MET A 291 -3.69 -13.77 -22.46
N PHE A 292 -2.96 -13.56 -23.54
CA PHE A 292 -2.84 -12.27 -24.19
C PHE A 292 -4.17 -11.76 -24.75
N GLU A 293 -4.93 -12.61 -25.46
CA GLU A 293 -6.24 -12.24 -26.02
C GLU A 293 -7.24 -11.83 -24.92
N GLU A 294 -7.28 -12.58 -23.82
CA GLU A 294 -8.11 -12.28 -22.64
C GLU A 294 -7.72 -10.95 -21.99
N TYR A 295 -6.41 -10.71 -21.82
CA TYR A 295 -5.88 -9.45 -21.29
C TYR A 295 -6.29 -8.28 -22.19
N ARG A 296 -5.97 -8.37 -23.49
CA ARG A 296 -6.24 -7.32 -24.49
C ARG A 296 -7.73 -6.98 -24.55
N ALA A 297 -8.60 -7.99 -24.59
CA ALA A 297 -10.04 -7.77 -24.66
C ALA A 297 -10.57 -7.03 -23.43
N ALA A 298 -10.21 -7.48 -22.21
CA ALA A 298 -10.65 -6.86 -20.97
C ALA A 298 -10.09 -5.44 -20.76
N TYR A 299 -8.84 -5.21 -21.17
CA TYR A 299 -8.23 -3.88 -21.14
C TYR A 299 -8.99 -2.92 -22.07
N ILE A 300 -9.19 -3.29 -23.34
CA ILE A 300 -9.88 -2.45 -24.33
C ILE A 300 -11.32 -2.17 -23.90
N GLU A 301 -12.02 -3.19 -23.39
CA GLU A 301 -13.37 -3.06 -22.81
C GLU A 301 -13.38 -1.98 -21.72
N LYS A 302 -12.50 -2.08 -20.72
CA LYS A 302 -12.46 -1.15 -19.58
C LYS A 302 -12.04 0.26 -20.00
N ARG A 303 -11.10 0.39 -20.94
CA ARG A 303 -10.71 1.68 -21.52
C ARG A 303 -11.87 2.38 -22.21
N ARG A 304 -12.68 1.65 -22.99
CA ARG A 304 -13.88 2.20 -23.63
C ARG A 304 -14.91 2.66 -22.59
N GLU A 305 -15.08 1.89 -21.52
CA GLU A 305 -15.94 2.29 -20.40
C GLU A 305 -15.45 3.59 -19.74
N ILE A 306 -14.15 3.68 -19.43
CA ILE A 306 -13.54 4.89 -18.84
C ILE A 306 -13.71 6.10 -19.78
N GLN A 307 -13.49 5.91 -21.08
CA GLN A 307 -13.69 6.96 -22.09
C GLN A 307 -15.15 7.43 -22.14
N ALA A 308 -16.11 6.51 -22.15
CA ALA A 308 -17.53 6.83 -22.19
C ALA A 308 -18.02 7.56 -20.93
N ARG A 309 -17.39 7.29 -19.79
CA ARG A 309 -17.72 7.88 -18.47
C ARG A 309 -16.65 8.87 -18.00
N TRP A 310 -15.91 9.47 -18.94
CA TRP A 310 -14.85 10.44 -18.61
C TRP A 310 -15.35 11.57 -17.70
N GLY A 311 -16.56 12.09 -17.95
CA GLY A 311 -17.12 13.17 -17.14
C GLY A 311 -17.27 12.83 -15.65
N GLU A 312 -17.50 11.56 -15.30
CA GLU A 312 -17.55 11.12 -13.90
C GLU A 312 -16.15 11.11 -13.26
N LEU A 313 -15.14 10.64 -14.00
CA LEU A 313 -13.75 10.65 -13.55
C LEU A 313 -13.20 12.08 -13.43
N GLU A 314 -13.51 12.95 -14.39
CA GLU A 314 -13.17 14.37 -14.35
C GLU A 314 -13.78 15.05 -13.13
N ALA A 315 -15.08 14.86 -12.88
CA ALA A 315 -15.75 15.40 -11.70
C ALA A 315 -15.12 14.90 -10.39
N HIS A 316 -14.75 13.62 -10.31
CA HIS A 316 -14.03 13.06 -9.16
C HIS A 316 -12.67 13.75 -8.96
N LEU A 317 -11.86 13.88 -10.01
CA LEU A 317 -10.55 14.53 -9.91
C LEU A 317 -10.67 16.02 -9.54
N THR A 318 -11.60 16.75 -10.16
CA THR A 318 -11.86 18.17 -9.84
C THR A 318 -12.32 18.35 -8.39
N ALA A 319 -13.18 17.47 -7.88
CA ALA A 319 -13.60 17.51 -6.47
C ALA A 319 -12.43 17.31 -5.49
N HIS A 320 -11.31 16.71 -5.95
CA HIS A 320 -10.10 16.47 -5.17
C HIS A 320 -8.92 17.36 -5.60
N GLN A 321 -9.16 18.50 -6.26
CA GLN A 321 -8.10 19.39 -6.78
C GLN A 321 -7.04 19.76 -5.73
N GLN A 322 -7.45 20.02 -4.47
CA GLN A 322 -6.52 20.35 -3.39
C GLN A 322 -5.66 19.14 -2.99
N THR A 323 -6.27 17.97 -2.87
CA THR A 323 -5.56 16.71 -2.59
C THR A 323 -4.56 16.38 -3.69
N ILE A 324 -4.92 16.61 -4.95
CA ILE A 324 -4.01 16.44 -6.11
C ILE A 324 -2.84 17.42 -6.01
N GLN A 325 -3.11 18.72 -5.76
CA GLN A 325 -2.05 19.72 -5.65
C GLN A 325 -1.10 19.43 -4.48
N GLU A 326 -1.62 19.00 -3.32
CA GLU A 326 -0.82 18.59 -2.16
C GLU A 326 0.04 17.36 -2.49
N TYR A 327 -0.53 16.38 -3.19
CA TYR A 327 0.17 15.17 -3.63
C TYR A 327 1.32 15.47 -4.60
N LEU A 328 1.11 16.37 -5.56
CA LEU A 328 2.11 16.75 -6.56
C LEU A 328 3.26 17.58 -5.99
N GLN A 329 3.11 18.14 -4.77
CA GLN A 329 4.16 18.88 -4.05
C GLN A 329 4.84 19.98 -4.89
N GLY A 330 4.09 20.63 -5.79
CA GLY A 330 4.60 21.70 -6.67
C GLY A 330 5.45 21.22 -7.85
N GLN A 331 5.53 19.91 -8.12
CA GLN A 331 6.19 19.37 -9.32
C GLN A 331 5.37 19.61 -10.59
N GLN A 332 4.05 19.70 -10.45
CA GLN A 332 3.09 19.94 -11.53
C GLN A 332 1.84 20.61 -10.94
N GLU A 333 1.18 21.46 -11.72
CA GLU A 333 -0.11 22.04 -11.34
C GLU A 333 -1.24 21.03 -11.59
N TRP A 334 -2.21 20.96 -10.68
CA TRP A 334 -3.32 20.00 -10.80
C TRP A 334 -4.08 20.04 -12.14
N PRO A 335 -4.32 21.21 -12.80
CA PRO A 335 -5.03 21.23 -14.08
C PRO A 335 -4.25 20.51 -15.19
N ASP A 336 -2.92 20.63 -15.18
CA ASP A 336 -2.05 19.97 -16.16
C ASP A 336 -2.04 18.45 -15.93
N ALA A 337 -2.03 18.03 -14.65
CA ALA A 337 -2.12 16.62 -14.31
C ALA A 337 -3.45 16.01 -14.79
N VAL A 338 -4.57 16.70 -14.56
CA VAL A 338 -5.90 16.25 -15.03
C VAL A 338 -6.00 16.30 -16.56
N ALA A 339 -5.40 17.30 -17.22
CA ALA A 339 -5.32 17.35 -18.68
C ALA A 339 -4.56 16.14 -19.24
N ALA A 340 -3.44 15.75 -18.64
CA ALA A 340 -2.69 14.55 -19.04
C ALA A 340 -3.50 13.25 -18.82
N VAL A 341 -4.28 13.16 -17.73
CA VAL A 341 -5.23 12.06 -17.53
C VAL A 341 -6.29 12.05 -18.63
N ARG A 342 -6.85 13.21 -18.99
CA ARG A 342 -7.85 13.33 -20.06
C ARG A 342 -7.30 12.87 -21.40
N GLU A 343 -6.12 13.36 -21.77
CA GLU A 343 -5.46 12.94 -23.02
C GLU A 343 -5.31 11.43 -23.06
N ARG A 344 -4.86 10.82 -21.95
CA ARG A 344 -4.74 9.37 -21.85
C ARG A 344 -6.08 8.68 -21.92
N ALA A 345 -7.12 9.15 -21.24
CA ALA A 345 -8.46 8.56 -21.26
C ALA A 345 -9.08 8.56 -22.67
N LEU A 346 -8.81 9.58 -23.46
CA LEU A 346 -9.41 9.76 -24.80
C LEU A 346 -8.61 9.13 -25.94
N ARG A 347 -7.44 8.53 -25.68
CA ARG A 347 -6.68 7.76 -26.69
C ARG A 347 -7.50 6.57 -27.19
N ASP A 348 -7.37 6.27 -28.49
CA ASP A 348 -7.90 5.04 -29.07
C ASP A 348 -7.38 3.82 -28.28
N PRO A 349 -8.27 3.07 -27.61
CA PRO A 349 -7.85 1.95 -26.78
C PRO A 349 -7.12 0.85 -27.55
N ALA A 350 -7.50 0.59 -28.81
CA ALA A 350 -6.90 -0.45 -29.62
C ALA A 350 -5.49 -0.05 -30.07
N GLY A 351 -5.34 1.17 -30.58
CA GLY A 351 -4.05 1.74 -30.96
C GLY A 351 -3.09 1.83 -29.78
N TRP A 352 -3.55 2.28 -28.61
CA TRP A 352 -2.70 2.33 -27.42
C TRP A 352 -2.23 0.94 -26.98
N MET A 353 -3.12 -0.04 -26.92
CA MET A 353 -2.75 -1.43 -26.62
C MET A 353 -1.70 -1.96 -27.62
N GLN A 354 -1.81 -1.62 -28.91
CA GLN A 354 -0.80 -1.97 -29.90
C GLN A 354 0.56 -1.36 -29.58
N THR A 355 0.60 -0.07 -29.19
CA THR A 355 1.83 0.58 -28.72
C THR A 355 2.44 -0.12 -27.52
N LEU A 356 1.62 -0.53 -26.54
CA LEU A 356 2.12 -1.27 -25.37
C LEU A 356 2.75 -2.59 -25.79
N LEU A 357 2.14 -3.31 -26.73
CA LEU A 357 2.64 -4.59 -27.20
C LEU A 357 3.95 -4.49 -27.94
N GLU A 358 4.10 -3.47 -28.79
CA GLU A 358 5.36 -3.19 -29.47
C GLU A 358 6.47 -2.92 -28.44
N ALA A 359 6.17 -2.13 -27.42
CA ALA A 359 7.11 -1.86 -26.35
C ALA A 359 7.46 -3.10 -25.51
N TYR A 360 6.48 -3.98 -25.24
CA TYR A 360 6.75 -5.24 -24.55
C TYR A 360 7.58 -6.20 -25.42
N ARG A 361 7.41 -6.21 -26.74
CA ARG A 361 8.18 -7.07 -27.65
C ARG A 361 9.67 -6.75 -27.68
N ASP A 362 10.04 -5.49 -27.48
CA ASP A 362 11.44 -5.11 -27.32
C ASP A 362 12.09 -5.79 -26.10
N SER A 363 11.28 -6.09 -25.07
CA SER A 363 11.72 -6.74 -23.83
C SER A 363 11.42 -8.26 -23.79
N TYR A 364 10.42 -8.72 -24.55
CA TYR A 364 9.90 -10.08 -24.55
C TYR A 364 9.59 -10.55 -25.99
N PRO A 365 10.60 -11.05 -26.73
CA PRO A 365 10.48 -11.36 -28.15
C PRO A 365 9.52 -12.53 -28.46
N ASP A 366 9.20 -13.36 -27.47
CA ASP A 366 8.28 -14.50 -27.60
C ASP A 366 6.80 -14.11 -27.61
N LEU A 367 6.48 -12.83 -27.42
CA LEU A 367 5.09 -12.33 -27.48
C LEU A 367 4.46 -12.55 -28.86
N PRO A 368 3.21 -13.05 -28.93
CA PRO A 368 2.52 -13.22 -30.20
C PRO A 368 2.30 -11.91 -30.96
N ARG A 369 2.17 -12.02 -32.29
CA ARG A 369 1.79 -10.88 -33.15
C ARG A 369 0.28 -10.70 -33.12
N ALA A 370 -0.16 -9.44 -33.08
CA ALA A 370 -1.56 -9.04 -33.10
C ALA A 370 -2.28 -9.38 -34.40
#